data_AF-A0A2V7F5L9-F1
#
_entry.id   AF-A0A2V7F5L9-F1
#
_cell.length_a   1.000
_cell.length_b   1.000
_cell.length_c   1.000
_cell.angle_alpha   90.00
_cell.angle_beta   90.00
_cell.angle_gamma   90.00
#
_symmetry.space_group_name_H-M   'P 1'
#
loop_
_entity.id
_entity.type
_entity.pdbx_description
1 polymer ?
#
loop_
_entity_poly.entity_id
_entity_poly.type
_entity_poly.pdbx_seq_one_letter_code
_entity_poly.pdbx_strand_id
1 'polypeptide(L)'
;MLFDHGPYPLVPVIAMVAAAVAGDVLRAALRPSVSRPAAFRWFALAVPALLHVAYFAALAVTVGIGYSPHLWMGVIVFAGVVGWLLSYLVLPPRAVVGREAAPA
;
A
#
# COMPACT_ATOMS: atom_id res chain seq x y z
N MET A 1 -13.62 13.12 -34.62
CA MET A 1 -12.74 13.71 -33.59
C MET A 1 -13.03 13.04 -32.24
N LEU A 2 -12.80 11.72 -32.14
CA LEU A 2 -13.33 10.88 -31.04
C LEU A 2 -12.47 10.94 -29.76
N PHE A 3 -11.34 11.63 -29.81
CA PHE A 3 -10.35 11.70 -28.73
C PHE A 3 -9.70 13.09 -28.68
N ASP A 4 -10.50 14.12 -28.37
CA ASP A 4 -9.91 15.31 -27.76
C ASP A 4 -9.47 14.92 -26.35
N HIS A 5 -8.24 14.43 -26.25
CA HIS A 5 -7.59 14.28 -24.96
C HIS A 5 -7.32 15.69 -24.47
N GLY A 6 -7.97 16.08 -23.37
CA GLY A 6 -7.61 17.30 -22.65
C GLY A 6 -6.10 17.31 -22.30
N PRO A 7 -5.61 18.42 -21.72
CA PRO A 7 -4.21 18.55 -21.34
C PRO A 7 -3.69 17.29 -20.62
N TYR A 8 -2.49 16.83 -20.98
CA TYR A 8 -1.92 15.60 -20.42
C TYR A 8 -1.97 15.67 -18.88
N PRO A 9 -2.44 14.61 -18.19
CA PRO A 9 -2.69 14.66 -16.74
C PRO A 9 -1.38 14.54 -15.95
N LEU A 10 -0.53 15.57 -16.05
CA LEU A 10 0.77 15.63 -15.39
C LEU A 10 0.65 15.48 -13.88
N VAL A 11 -0.37 16.08 -13.27
CA VAL A 11 -0.55 16.06 -11.81
C VAL A 11 -0.77 14.61 -11.29
N PRO A 12 -1.73 13.82 -11.81
CA PRO A 12 -1.82 12.40 -11.48
C PRO A 12 -0.54 11.62 -11.74
N VAL A 13 0.13 11.86 -12.87
CA VAL A 13 1.38 11.15 -13.21
C VAL A 13 2.47 11.43 -12.17
N ILE A 14 2.70 12.70 -11.85
CA ILE A 14 3.69 13.12 -10.84
C ILE A 14 3.34 12.52 -9.47
N ALA A 15 2.06 12.53 -9.08
CA ALA A 15 1.62 11.94 -7.82
C ALA A 15 1.91 10.43 -7.76
N MET A 16 1.65 9.69 -8.85
CA MET A 16 1.95 8.26 -8.92
C MET A 16 3.46 7.97 -8.90
N VAL A 17 4.26 8.78 -9.60
CA VAL A 17 5.72 8.69 -9.55
C VAL A 17 6.22 8.96 -8.12
N ALA A 18 5.68 9.99 -7.45
CA ALA A 18 6.04 10.29 -6.06
C ALA A 18 5.69 9.13 -5.12
N ALA A 19 4.53 8.48 -5.30
CA ALA A 19 4.16 7.28 -4.55
C ALA A 19 5.12 6.11 -4.80
N ALA A 20 5.53 5.88 -6.05
CA ALA A 20 6.50 4.84 -6.39
C ALA A 20 7.86 5.11 -5.73
N VAL A 21 8.37 6.34 -5.83
CA VAL A 21 9.62 6.76 -5.18
C VAL A 21 9.53 6.60 -3.67
N ALA A 22 8.44 7.03 -3.03
CA ALA A 22 8.25 6.82 -1.60
C ALA A 22 8.14 5.33 -1.24
N GLY A 23 7.59 4.49 -2.12
CA GLY A 23 7.63 3.03 -2.01
C GLY A 23 9.06 2.46 -2.06
N ASP A 24 9.92 2.97 -2.94
CA ASP A 24 11.33 2.58 -3.01
C ASP A 24 12.12 3.01 -1.78
N VAL A 25 11.88 4.24 -1.29
CA VAL A 25 12.46 4.73 -0.02
C VAL A 25 12.01 3.84 1.14
N LEU A 26 10.73 3.51 1.20
CA LEU A 26 10.17 2.62 2.22
C LEU A 26 10.80 1.23 2.16
N ARG A 27 10.98 0.68 0.95
CA ARG A 27 11.66 -0.59 0.72
C ARG A 27 13.11 -0.54 1.21
N ALA A 28 13.84 0.53 0.90
CA ALA A 28 15.23 0.72 1.32
C ALA A 28 15.36 0.86 2.85
N ALA A 29 14.41 1.54 3.49
CA ALA A 29 14.39 1.77 4.94
C ALA A 29 14.00 0.51 5.74
N LEU A 30 12.89 -0.15 5.39
CA LEU A 30 12.40 -1.33 6.11
C LEU A 30 13.17 -2.60 5.77
N ARG A 31 13.70 -2.68 4.54
CA ARG A 31 14.34 -3.89 3.99
C ARG A 31 13.44 -5.12 4.18
N PRO A 32 12.22 -5.11 3.62
CA PRO A 32 11.25 -6.17 3.80
C PRO A 32 11.83 -7.51 3.29
N SER A 33 11.76 -8.54 4.11
CA SER A 33 12.33 -9.87 3.81
C SER A 33 11.59 -10.95 4.61
N VAL A 34 11.64 -12.19 4.13
CA VAL A 34 11.14 -13.38 4.84
C VAL A 34 11.79 -13.57 6.22
N SER A 35 13.02 -13.09 6.42
CA SER A 35 13.70 -13.10 7.73
C SER A 35 13.24 -11.99 8.67
N ARG A 36 12.49 -10.99 8.16
CA ARG A 36 11.97 -9.85 8.92
C ARG A 36 10.45 -9.69 8.71
N PRO A 37 9.63 -10.63 9.22
CA PRO A 37 8.19 -10.64 8.95
C PRO A 37 7.48 -9.34 9.33
N ALA A 38 7.83 -8.72 10.46
CA ALA A 38 7.23 -7.45 10.87
C ALA A 38 7.50 -6.32 9.85
N ALA A 39 8.73 -6.21 9.34
CA ALA A 39 9.06 -5.20 8.32
C ALA A 39 8.33 -5.46 6.99
N PHE A 40 8.19 -6.74 6.61
CA PHE A 40 7.40 -7.13 5.43
C PHE A 40 5.91 -6.75 5.58
N ARG A 41 5.32 -6.97 6.76
CA ARG A 41 3.92 -6.62 7.06
C ARG A 41 3.68 -5.11 7.01
N TRP A 42 4.56 -4.32 7.62
CA TRP A 42 4.48 -2.85 7.55
C TRP A 42 4.64 -2.32 6.13
N PHE A 43 5.54 -2.92 5.35
CA PHE A 43 5.70 -2.58 3.94
C PHE A 43 4.43 -2.90 3.13
N ALA A 44 3.84 -4.09 3.33
CA ALA A 44 2.61 -4.51 2.66
C ALA A 44 1.38 -3.66 3.05
N LEU A 45 1.38 -3.06 4.25
CA LEU A 45 0.37 -2.09 4.67
C LEU A 45 0.56 -0.73 3.99
N ALA A 46 1.78 -0.22 4.02
CA ALA A 46 2.06 1.16 3.65
C ALA A 46 2.01 1.39 2.13
N VAL A 47 2.45 0.44 1.30
CA VAL A 47 2.50 0.62 -0.16
C VAL A 47 1.11 0.86 -0.78
N PRO A 48 0.07 0.02 -0.51
CA PRO A 48 -1.27 0.28 -1.03
C PRO A 48 -1.89 1.57 -0.49
N ALA A 49 -1.66 1.90 0.80
CA ALA A 49 -2.15 3.13 1.40
C ALA A 49 -1.53 4.36 0.73
N LEU A 50 -0.21 4.36 0.49
CA LEU A 50 0.53 5.44 -0.16
C LEU A 50 0.03 5.71 -1.58
N LEU A 51 -0.27 4.66 -2.35
CA LEU A 51 -0.85 4.81 -3.68
C LEU A 51 -2.19 5.55 -3.65
N HIS A 52 -3.06 5.19 -2.71
CA HIS A 52 -4.37 5.84 -2.55
C HIS A 52 -4.24 7.27 -2.01
N VAL A 53 -3.29 7.53 -1.10
CA VAL A 53 -2.97 8.89 -0.64
C VAL A 53 -2.56 9.76 -1.82
N ALA A 54 -1.66 9.28 -2.68
CA ALA A 54 -1.22 10.02 -3.86
C ALA A 54 -2.36 10.25 -4.86
N TYR A 55 -3.24 9.26 -5.05
CA TYR A 55 -4.43 9.41 -5.89
C TYR A 55 -5.37 10.50 -5.36
N PHE A 56 -5.73 10.46 -4.06
CA PHE A 56 -6.61 11.47 -3.48
C PHE A 56 -5.95 12.84 -3.37
N ALA A 57 -4.63 12.91 -3.19
CA ALA A 57 -3.88 14.16 -3.27
C ALA A 57 -3.94 14.76 -4.68
N ALA A 58 -3.77 13.95 -5.72
CA ALA A 58 -3.93 14.41 -7.10
C ALA A 58 -5.35 14.92 -7.37
N LEU A 59 -6.37 14.22 -6.89
CA LEU A 59 -7.76 14.70 -6.99
C LEU A 59 -7.96 16.03 -6.27
N ALA A 60 -7.49 16.14 -5.03
CA ALA A 60 -7.62 17.35 -4.22
C ALA A 60 -7.04 18.60 -4.91
N VAL A 61 -5.92 18.44 -5.63
CA VAL A 61 -5.23 19.54 -6.33
C VAL A 61 -5.82 19.84 -7.70
N THR A 62 -6.43 18.86 -8.37
CA THR A 62 -6.93 19.02 -9.75
C THR A 62 -8.40 19.45 -9.81
N VAL A 63 -9.28 18.69 -9.17
CA VAL A 63 -10.75 18.85 -9.27
C VAL A 63 -11.43 18.95 -7.91
N GLY A 64 -10.69 18.75 -6.83
CA GLY A 64 -11.23 18.64 -5.47
C GLY A 64 -11.76 17.24 -5.16
N ILE A 65 -12.00 16.98 -3.87
CA ILE A 65 -12.61 15.73 -3.41
C ILE A 65 -14.09 15.98 -3.15
N GLY A 66 -14.96 15.51 -4.05
CA GLY A 66 -16.43 15.65 -3.92
C GLY A 66 -17.09 14.64 -2.97
N TYR A 67 -16.32 13.72 -2.39
CA TYR A 67 -16.80 12.68 -1.49
C TYR A 67 -16.61 13.05 -0.02
N SER A 68 -17.42 12.47 0.86
CA SER A 68 -17.26 12.59 2.31
C SER A 68 -15.85 12.17 2.76
N PRO A 69 -15.23 12.86 3.73
CA PRO A 69 -13.96 12.46 4.35
C PRO A 69 -13.90 11.00 4.82
N HIS A 70 -15.03 10.49 5.30
CA HIS A 70 -15.14 9.10 5.76
C HIS A 70 -14.90 8.10 4.62
N LEU A 71 -15.32 8.43 3.39
CA LEU A 71 -15.15 7.55 2.25
C LEU A 71 -13.68 7.47 1.86
N TRP A 72 -13.07 8.59 1.50
CA TRP A 72 -11.72 8.55 0.92
C TRP A 72 -10.65 8.17 1.95
N MET A 73 -10.78 8.62 3.20
CA MET A 73 -9.91 8.15 4.29
C MET A 73 -10.15 6.66 4.57
N GLY A 74 -11.41 6.23 4.54
CA GLY A 74 -11.78 4.83 4.67
C GLY A 74 -11.11 3.95 3.60
N VAL A 75 -11.09 4.40 2.34
CA VAL A 75 -10.41 3.70 1.23
C VAL A 75 -8.90 3.59 1.48
N ILE A 76 -8.25 4.67 1.92
CA ILE A 76 -6.80 4.65 2.22
C ILE A 76 -6.49 3.62 3.32
N VAL A 77 -7.23 3.67 4.43
CA VAL A 77 -7.05 2.74 5.56
C VAL A 77 -7.36 1.32 5.13
N PHE A 78 -8.47 1.11 4.42
CA PHE A 78 -8.90 -0.20 3.95
C PHE A 78 -7.87 -0.83 3.01
N ALA A 79 -7.36 -0.09 2.03
CA ALA A 79 -6.31 -0.58 1.12
C ALA A 79 -5.07 -1.04 1.89
N GLY A 80 -4.64 -0.26 2.89
CA GLY A 80 -3.51 -0.64 3.74
C GLY A 80 -3.79 -1.88 4.60
N VAL A 81 -4.94 -1.95 5.25
CA VAL A 81 -5.34 -3.11 6.06
C VAL A 81 -5.45 -4.37 5.22
N VAL A 82 -6.02 -4.28 4.02
CA VAL A 82 -6.09 -5.43 3.09
C VAL A 82 -4.69 -5.89 2.69
N GLY A 83 -3.78 -4.98 2.34
CA GLY A 83 -2.38 -5.33 2.04
C GLY A 83 -1.68 -5.99 3.24
N TRP A 84 -1.92 -5.48 4.44
CA TRP A 84 -1.44 -6.09 5.68
C TRP A 84 -2.00 -7.49 5.91
N LEU A 85 -3.29 -7.73 5.70
CA LEU A 85 -3.90 -9.05 5.85
C LEU A 85 -3.35 -10.04 4.80
N LEU A 86 -3.22 -9.60 3.54
CA LEU A 86 -2.62 -10.41 2.48
C LEU A 86 -1.16 -10.81 2.79
N SER A 87 -0.43 -10.00 3.54
CA SER A 87 0.92 -10.35 3.96
C SER A 87 0.99 -11.60 4.86
N TYR A 88 -0.09 -11.93 5.59
CA TYR A 88 -0.17 -13.18 6.36
C TYR A 88 -0.43 -14.40 5.48
N LEU A 89 -1.06 -14.22 4.33
CA LEU A 89 -1.20 -15.27 3.33
C LEU A 89 0.15 -15.57 2.65
N VAL A 90 0.92 -14.52 2.35
CA VAL A 90 2.24 -14.66 1.70
C VAL A 90 3.30 -15.17 2.68
N LEU A 91 3.32 -14.68 3.92
CA LEU A 91 4.26 -15.07 4.95
C LEU A 91 3.52 -15.51 6.22
N PRO A 92 3.07 -16.78 6.26
CA PRO A 92 2.33 -17.31 7.39
C PRO A 92 3.11 -17.20 8.70
N PRO A 93 2.44 -16.94 9.85
CA PRO A 93 3.06 -17.11 11.15
C PRO A 93 3.60 -18.54 11.27
N ARG A 94 4.85 -18.70 11.70
CA ARG A 94 5.38 -20.03 12.01
C ARG A 94 4.53 -20.61 13.13
N ALA A 95 3.79 -21.67 12.84
CA ALA A 95 3.15 -22.47 13.87
C ALA A 95 4.27 -22.95 14.81
N VAL A 96 4.13 -22.68 16.11
CA VAL A 96 4.91 -23.39 17.13
C VAL A 96 4.39 -24.82 17.09
N VAL A 97 4.92 -25.63 16.17
CA VAL A 97 4.71 -27.07 16.21
C VAL A 97 5.44 -27.53 17.46
N GLY A 98 4.67 -27.84 18.50
CA GLY A 98 5.15 -28.46 19.72
C GLY A 98 5.99 -29.68 19.35
N ARG A 99 7.30 -29.58 19.57
CA ARG A 99 8.18 -30.74 19.70
C ARG A 99 7.88 -31.36 21.07
N GLU A 100 6.73 -32.00 21.21
CA GLU A 100 6.41 -32.86 22.34
C GLU A 100 5.98 -34.23 21.80
N ALA A 101 6.61 -35.27 22.33
CA ALA A 101 6.35 -36.70 22.15
C ALA A 101 6.81 -37.37 20.84
N ALA A 102 8.13 -37.54 20.67
CA ALA A 102 8.64 -38.80 20.11
C ALA A 102 9.10 -39.68 21.29
N PRO A 103 8.41 -40.79 21.61
CA PRO A 103 8.93 -41.76 22.58
C PRO A 103 10.14 -42.49 22.00
N ALA A 104 11.19 -42.62 22.83
CA ALA A 104 12.38 -43.43 22.59
C ALA A 104 12.09 -44.93 22.71
#